data_AF-J6JAS6-F1
#
_entry.id   AF-J6JAS6-F1
#
_cell.length_a   1.000
_cell.length_b   1.000
_cell.length_c   1.000
_cell.angle_alpha   90.00
_cell.angle_beta   90.00
_cell.angle_gamma   90.00
#
_symmetry.space_group_name_H-M   'P 1'
#
loop_
_entity.id
_entity.type
_entity.pdbx_description
1 polymer ?
#
loop_
_entity_poly.entity_id
_entity_poly.type
_entity_poly.pdbx_seq_one_letter_code
_entity_poly.pdbx_strand_id
1 'polypeptide(L)'
;MPPEVTARRLGVTAERFAAMLPSLIARGFPRPDPDTGNVDLSAVDRWCDARHPHLFGGGAAVQARDAGAVAHERIAGLRRGGAP
;
A
#
# COMPACT_ATOMS: atom_id res chain seq x y z
N MET A 1 2.48 15.34 1.46
CA MET A 1 2.08 15.95 0.17
C MET A 1 1.10 17.07 0.41
N PRO A 2 1.28 18.22 -0.25
CA PRO A 2 0.28 19.29 -0.26
C PRO A 2 -1.08 18.82 -0.78
N PRO A 3 -2.19 19.46 -0.38
CA PRO A 3 -3.54 19.12 -0.84
C PRO A 3 -3.69 19.11 -2.37
N GLU A 4 -3.04 20.01 -3.09
CA GLU A 4 -3.13 20.13 -4.56
C GLU A 4 -2.46 18.95 -5.26
N VAL A 5 -1.35 18.47 -4.71
CA VAL A 5 -0.65 17.28 -5.22
C VAL A 5 -1.51 16.03 -4.98
N THR A 6 -2.15 15.96 -3.81
CA THR A 6 -3.06 14.86 -3.45
C THR A 6 -4.29 14.86 -4.36
N ALA A 7 -4.88 16.03 -4.63
CA ALA A 7 -6.01 16.19 -5.55
C ALA A 7 -5.67 15.71 -6.96
N ARG A 8 -4.51 16.12 -7.49
CA ARG A 8 -4.01 15.67 -8.80
C ARG A 8 -3.81 14.16 -8.85
N ARG A 9 -3.26 13.55 -7.79
CA ARG A 9 -3.09 12.09 -7.68
C ARG A 9 -4.43 11.34 -7.73
N LEU A 10 -5.48 11.94 -7.16
CA LEU A 10 -6.85 11.44 -7.20
C LEU A 10 -7.63 11.82 -8.47
N GLY A 11 -7.02 12.56 -9.40
CA GLY A 11 -7.63 12.97 -10.67
C GLY A 11 -8.74 14.02 -10.51
N VAL A 12 -8.70 14.84 -9.45
CA VAL A 12 -9.71 15.89 -9.18
C VAL A 12 -9.05 17.26 -8.95
N THR A 13 -9.84 18.34 -9.03
CA THR A 13 -9.35 19.68 -8.65
C THR A 13 -9.17 19.80 -7.14
N ALA A 14 -8.40 20.81 -6.69
CA ALA A 14 -8.16 21.07 -5.27
C ALA A 14 -9.47 21.40 -4.53
N GLU A 15 -10.36 22.18 -5.14
CA GLU A 15 -11.66 22.55 -4.55
C GLU A 15 -12.54 21.30 -4.39
N ARG A 16 -12.56 20.44 -5.41
CA ARG A 16 -13.33 19.20 -5.37
C ARG A 16 -12.76 18.23 -4.34
N PHE A 17 -11.44 18.17 -4.19
CA PHE A 17 -10.78 17.40 -3.14
C PHE A 17 -11.16 17.90 -1.74
N ALA A 18 -11.07 19.21 -1.50
CA ALA A 18 -11.45 19.81 -0.21
C ALA A 18 -12.92 19.53 0.14
N ALA A 19 -13.83 19.64 -0.83
CA ALA A 19 -15.25 19.35 -0.62
C ALA A 19 -15.54 17.88 -0.27
N MET A 20 -14.75 16.93 -0.79
CA MET A 20 -14.93 15.50 -0.50
C MET A 20 -14.12 14.99 0.69
N LEU A 21 -13.11 15.75 1.16
CA LEU A 21 -12.16 15.32 2.17
C LEU A 21 -12.85 14.80 3.45
N PRO A 22 -13.90 15.43 4.00
CA PRO A 22 -14.61 14.88 5.17
C PRO A 22 -15.17 13.48 4.91
N SER A 23 -15.79 13.26 3.74
CA SER A 23 -16.34 11.97 3.33
C SER A 23 -15.25 10.92 3.04
N LEU A 24 -14.10 11.35 2.51
CA LEU A 24 -12.94 10.49 2.34
C LEU A 24 -12.39 10.02 3.69
N ILE A 25 -12.22 10.95 4.64
CA ILE A 25 -11.73 10.63 6.00
C ILE A 25 -12.70 9.67 6.71
N ALA A 26 -14.01 9.87 6.57
CA ALA A 26 -15.02 8.94 7.11
C ALA A 26 -14.88 7.51 6.53
N ARG A 27 -14.28 7.36 5.35
CA ARG A 27 -13.98 6.09 4.68
C ARG A 27 -12.55 5.61 4.91
N GLY A 28 -11.85 6.16 5.90
CA GLY A 28 -10.49 5.76 6.27
C GLY A 28 -9.38 6.35 5.40
N PHE A 29 -9.67 7.40 4.62
CA PHE A 29 -8.61 8.15 3.93
C PHE A 29 -7.67 8.81 4.97
N PRO A 30 -6.35 8.87 4.71
CA PRO A 30 -5.40 9.47 5.65
C PRO A 30 -5.74 10.93 5.95
N ARG A 31 -5.68 11.29 7.23
CA ARG A 31 -5.83 12.68 7.65
C ARG A 31 -4.59 13.49 7.28
N PRO A 32 -4.74 14.78 6.94
CA PRO A 32 -3.60 15.69 6.86
C PRO A 32 -2.88 15.77 8.20
N ASP A 33 -1.56 15.89 8.14
CA ASP A 33 -0.70 16.18 9.27
C ASP A 33 -1.10 17.52 9.91
N PRO A 34 -1.23 17.60 11.26
CA PRO A 34 -1.74 18.79 11.94
C PRO A 34 -0.79 20.00 11.86
N ASP A 35 0.51 19.76 11.73
CA ASP A 35 1.52 20.84 11.73
C ASP A 35 1.73 21.40 10.32
N THR A 36 1.69 20.53 9.31
CA THR A 36 2.02 20.88 7.92
C THR A 36 0.83 20.93 6.98
N GLY A 37 -0.33 20.40 7.37
CA GLY A 37 -1.51 20.25 6.51
C GLY A 37 -1.31 19.27 5.36
N ASN A 38 -0.22 18.51 5.35
CA ASN A 38 0.15 17.60 4.27
C ASN A 38 -0.37 16.19 4.51
N VAL A 39 -0.72 15.48 3.44
CA VAL A 39 -1.11 14.06 3.51
C VAL A 39 0.09 13.16 3.22
N ASP A 40 0.27 12.09 3.97
CA ASP A 40 1.32 11.09 3.69
C ASP A 40 1.07 10.36 2.36
N LEU A 41 2.07 10.34 1.47
CA LEU A 41 1.95 9.74 0.13
C LEU A 41 1.72 8.23 0.21
N SER A 42 2.50 7.54 1.04
CA SER A 42 2.40 6.09 1.17
C SER A 42 1.06 5.68 1.76
N ALA A 43 0.48 6.48 2.65
CA ALA A 43 -0.85 6.25 3.18
C ALA A 43 -1.94 6.43 2.11
N VAL A 44 -1.82 7.43 1.23
CA VAL A 44 -2.75 7.63 0.11
C VAL A 44 -2.69 6.45 -0.86
N ASP A 45 -1.49 6.02 -1.25
CA ASP A 45 -1.33 4.88 -2.17
C ASP A 45 -1.90 3.59 -1.55
N ARG A 46 -1.60 3.29 -0.28
CA ARG A 46 -2.19 2.14 0.42
C ARG A 46 -3.71 2.20 0.51
N TRP A 47 -4.27 3.38 0.74
CA TRP A 47 -5.73 3.54 0.76
C TRP A 47 -6.35 3.27 -0.62
N CYS A 48 -5.70 3.71 -1.70
CA CYS A 48 -6.13 3.39 -3.06
C CYS A 48 -6.05 1.87 -3.33
N ASP A 49 -4.94 1.22 -2.99
CA ASP A 49 -4.73 -0.21 -3.21
C ASP A 49 -5.75 -1.06 -2.46
N ALA A 50 -6.05 -0.71 -1.21
CA ALA A 50 -7.03 -1.40 -0.37
C ALA A 50 -8.45 -1.40 -0.97
N ARG A 51 -8.76 -0.46 -1.88
CA ARG A 51 -10.04 -0.41 -2.60
C ARG A 51 -10.10 -1.37 -3.79
N HIS A 52 -8.94 -1.85 -4.25
CA HIS A 52 -8.81 -2.79 -5.34
C HIS A 52 -8.02 -4.03 -4.88
N PRO A 53 -8.49 -4.75 -3.84
CA PRO A 53 -7.72 -5.82 -3.21
C PRO A 53 -7.41 -6.98 -4.17
N HIS A 54 -8.22 -7.15 -5.22
CA HIS A 54 -8.00 -8.14 -6.28
C HIS A 54 -6.84 -7.77 -7.24
N LEU A 55 -6.47 -6.49 -7.33
CA LEU A 55 -5.34 -6.02 -8.14
C LEU A 55 -4.04 -5.95 -7.34
N PHE A 56 -4.15 -5.61 -6.05
CA PHE A 56 -2.99 -5.29 -5.21
C PHE A 56 -2.78 -6.26 -4.05
N GLY A 57 -3.51 -7.38 -4.02
CA GLY A 57 -3.26 -8.48 -3.09
C GLY A 57 -3.39 -8.06 -1.63
N GLY A 58 -4.51 -7.39 -1.30
CA GLY A 58 -4.77 -6.83 0.04
C GLY A 58 -4.47 -7.82 1.16
N GLY A 59 -3.30 -7.70 1.79
CA GLY A 59 -2.90 -8.51 2.93
C GLY A 59 -1.85 -9.59 2.68
N ALA A 60 -1.34 -9.78 1.46
CA ALA A 60 -0.06 -10.46 1.31
C ALA A 60 1.05 -9.49 1.73
N ALA A 61 1.22 -9.30 3.05
CA ALA A 61 2.50 -8.90 3.55
C ALA A 61 3.52 -9.82 2.88
N VAL A 62 4.47 -9.26 2.12
CA VAL A 62 5.69 -9.98 1.79
C VAL A 62 6.33 -10.26 3.14
N GLN A 63 5.94 -11.39 3.73
CA GLN A 63 6.55 -11.89 4.94
C GLN A 63 7.95 -12.28 4.52
N ALA A 64 8.94 -11.55 5.03
CA ALA A 64 10.32 -12.00 4.97
C ALA A 64 10.34 -13.43 5.53
N ARG A 65 10.55 -14.41 4.66
CA ARG A 65 10.74 -15.78 5.09
C ARG A 65 12.12 -15.88 5.72
N ASP A 66 12.21 -16.60 6.83
CA ASP A 66 13.48 -16.89 7.46
C ASP A 66 14.46 -17.50 6.44
N ALA A 67 15.66 -16.92 6.35
CA ALA A 67 16.64 -17.32 5.34
C ALA A 67 17.09 -18.79 5.54
N GLY A 68 17.11 -19.27 6.78
CA GLY A 68 17.40 -20.67 7.11
C GLY A 68 16.32 -21.61 6.60
N ALA A 69 15.04 -21.26 6.76
CA ALA A 69 13.93 -22.05 6.24
C ALA A 69 13.98 -22.17 4.71
N VAL A 70 14.27 -21.07 4.00
CA VAL A 70 14.40 -21.05 2.53
C VAL A 70 15.60 -21.88 2.06
N ALA A 71 16.75 -21.75 2.74
CA ALA A 71 17.94 -22.53 2.41
C ALA A 71 17.72 -24.03 2.62
N HIS A 72 17.06 -24.42 3.71
CA HIS A 72 16.74 -25.81 4.00
C HIS A 72 15.82 -26.42 2.94
N GLU A 73 14.77 -25.70 2.53
CA GLU A 73 13.85 -26.13 1.49
C GLU A 73 14.56 -26.34 0.14
N ARG A 74 15.45 -25.43 -0.24
CA ARG A 74 16.25 -25.55 -1.48
C ARG A 74 17.19 -26.74 -1.46
N ILE A 75 17.88 -26.97 -0.34
CA ILE A 75 18.78 -28.12 -0.17
C ILE A 75 17.97 -29.44 -0.21
N ALA A 76 16.80 -29.48 0.43
CA ALA A 76 15.92 -30.63 0.39
C ALA A 76 15.36 -30.92 -1.01
N GLY A 77 15.08 -29.88 -1.80
CA GLY A 77 14.66 -30.00 -3.20
C GLY A 77 15.76 -30.56 -4.10
N LEU A 78 17.00 -30.08 -3.95
CA LEU A 78 18.16 -30.59 -4.70
C LEU A 78 18.44 -32.07 -4.41
N ARG A 79 18.24 -32.52 -3.16
CA ARG A 79 18.36 -33.93 -2.78
C ARG A 79 17.25 -34.81 -3.36
N ARG A 80 16.08 -34.24 -3.65
CA ARG A 80 14.94 -34.95 -4.27
C ARG A 80 15.04 -35.01 -5.80
N GLY A 81 15.67 -34.02 -6.43
CA GLY A 81 15.92 -33.97 -7.86
C GLY A 81 17.24 -34.62 -8.31
N GLY A 82 18.03 -35.15 -7.35
CA GLY A 82 19.27 -35.86 -7.60
C GLY A 82 19.11 -37.37 -7.47
N ALA A 83 18.53 -38.01 -8.47
CA ALA A 83 18.78 -39.42 -8.78
C ALA A 83 18.84 -39.55 -10.32
N PRO A 84 19.81 -40.32 -10.86
CA PRO A 84 20.01 -40.48 -12.30
C PRO A 84 18.82 -41.17 -13.00
#